data_AF-A0A816N0X7-F1
#
_entry.id   AF-A0A816N0X7-F1
#
_cell.length_a   1.000
_cell.length_b   1.000
_cell.length_c   1.000
_cell.angle_alpha   90.00
_cell.angle_beta   90.00
_cell.angle_gamma   90.00
#
_symmetry.space_group_name_H-M   'P 1'
#
loop_
_entity.id
_entity.type
_entity.pdbx_description
1 polymer ?
#
loop_
_entity_poly.entity_id
_entity_poly.type
_entity_poly.pdbx_seq_one_letter_code
_entity_poly.pdbx_strand_id
1 'polypeptide(L)'
;MTSTNSELKPQANEVNAVIDKLTEHITNNQDRLDFLDILHQFRHTFDTSTATQAHVTIHHTIPTADARPTSVRPFYKTPQQREVLHKEVEKLLHDNVIRGSTSPWASPVILKKKPDGTYRFIVDFRRLNAVTKKDAYPQPTTEELLNRLAGHRFLTKLDLKSGYFQIPISEVDKEKTAFVTQDGLYEFNVLAQGLMNAPLTFQRVMNNLIATGRWNYVVAYLNDILIFSDSIKEHKKHVTEVLSILQKARFTVSPFKCIIAVEKVEFLSHIITVAGIEPSPDKIQAILDIPSPKTLT
;
A
#
# COMPACT_ATOMS: atom_id res chain seq x y z
N MET A 1 -2.40 16.31 19.01
CA MET A 1 -2.57 17.03 17.74
C MET A 1 -2.04 16.15 16.63
N THR A 2 -2.89 15.27 16.09
CA THR A 2 -2.51 14.26 15.10
C THR A 2 -3.23 14.59 13.81
N SER A 3 -2.45 15.00 12.82
CA SER A 3 -2.90 15.47 11.51
C SER A 3 -3.70 14.39 10.78
N THR A 4 -4.93 14.74 10.44
CA THR A 4 -5.83 14.01 9.55
C THR A 4 -5.25 13.94 8.14
N ASN A 5 -4.76 12.75 7.73
CA ASN A 5 -4.53 12.45 6.32
C ASN A 5 -5.87 12.06 5.67
N SER A 6 -6.70 13.06 5.37
CA SER A 6 -7.62 12.92 4.24
C SER A 6 -6.75 12.95 2.98
N GLU A 7 -6.68 11.83 2.26
CA GLU A 7 -5.94 11.72 1.00
C GLU A 7 -6.58 12.63 -0.08
N LEU A 8 -6.29 13.93 0.02
CA LEU A 8 -6.50 14.90 -1.05
C LEU A 8 -5.54 14.55 -2.18
N LYS A 9 -6.08 14.42 -3.40
CA LYS A 9 -5.30 14.22 -4.62
C LYS A 9 -4.53 15.51 -4.88
N PRO A 10 -3.19 15.53 -4.81
CA PRO A 10 -2.42 16.73 -5.05
C PRO A 10 -2.51 17.12 -6.52
N GLN A 11 -2.75 18.41 -6.79
CA GLN A 11 -2.59 18.99 -8.11
C GLN A 11 -1.10 19.05 -8.50
N ALA A 12 -0.75 19.20 -9.78
CA ALA A 12 0.64 19.19 -10.25
C ALA A 12 1.57 20.20 -9.52
N ASN A 13 1.03 21.34 -9.07
CA ASN A 13 1.77 22.34 -8.27
C ASN A 13 2.06 21.88 -6.83
N GLU A 14 1.27 20.96 -6.28
CA GLU A 14 1.48 20.39 -4.95
C GLU A 14 2.60 19.35 -4.95
N VAL A 15 2.83 18.62 -6.05
CA VAL A 15 3.88 17.59 -6.12
C VAL A 15 5.27 18.18 -5.90
N ASN A 16 5.57 19.33 -6.52
CA ASN A 16 6.86 20.01 -6.34
C ASN A 16 7.05 20.46 -4.89
N ALA A 17 6.04 21.09 -4.28
CA ALA A 17 6.10 21.52 -2.89
C ALA A 17 6.30 20.34 -1.92
N VAL A 18 5.72 19.17 -2.23
CA VAL A 18 5.94 17.97 -1.43
C VAL A 18 7.35 17.40 -1.63
N ILE A 19 7.88 17.39 -2.86
CA ILE A 19 9.27 16.99 -3.14
C ILE A 19 10.25 17.88 -2.38
N ASP A 20 10.02 19.21 -2.37
CA ASP A 20 10.86 20.14 -1.61
C ASP A 20 10.88 19.77 -0.12
N LYS A 21 9.69 19.55 0.46
CA LYS A 21 9.52 19.17 1.86
C LYS A 21 10.19 17.84 2.22
N LEU A 22 10.22 16.87 1.29
CA LEU A 22 10.87 15.57 1.49
C LEU A 22 12.39 15.67 1.65
N THR A 23 13.00 16.81 1.32
CA THR A 23 14.46 17.01 1.40
C THR A 23 14.88 18.12 2.37
N GLU A 24 13.94 18.82 3.01
CA GLU A 24 14.21 19.95 3.90
C GLU A 24 15.11 19.60 5.09
N HIS A 25 15.04 18.36 5.59
CA HIS A 25 15.86 17.89 6.71
C HIS A 25 17.31 17.58 6.32
N ILE A 26 17.64 17.54 5.04
CA ILE A 26 19.00 17.26 4.55
C ILE A 26 19.84 18.54 4.67
N THR A 27 20.75 18.55 5.65
CA THR A 27 21.53 19.75 6.02
C THR A 27 22.67 20.06 5.05
N ASN A 28 23.22 19.05 4.37
CA ASN A 28 24.23 19.27 3.34
C ASN A 28 23.57 19.79 2.05
N ASN A 29 23.94 21.00 1.63
CA ASN A 29 23.34 21.66 0.47
C ASN A 29 23.51 20.88 -0.84
N GLN A 30 24.68 20.30 -1.09
CA GLN A 30 24.91 19.54 -2.32
C GLN A 30 24.10 18.24 -2.31
N ASP A 31 24.06 17.53 -1.19
CA ASP A 31 23.27 16.31 -1.07
C ASP A 31 21.77 16.59 -1.25
N ARG A 32 21.28 17.69 -0.67
CA ARG A 32 19.90 18.14 -0.83
C ARG A 32 19.56 18.43 -2.29
N LEU A 33 20.40 19.20 -2.99
CA LEU A 33 20.21 19.51 -4.41
C LEU A 33 20.19 18.24 -5.26
N ASP A 34 21.13 17.32 -5.03
CA ASP A 34 21.17 16.05 -5.77
C ASP A 34 19.89 15.21 -5.56
N PHE A 35 19.34 15.16 -4.34
CA PHE A 35 18.06 14.48 -4.11
C PHE A 35 16.88 15.21 -4.75
N LEU A 36 16.84 16.53 -4.73
CA LEU A 36 15.81 17.30 -5.44
C LEU A 36 15.82 16.97 -6.93
N ASP A 37 17.00 16.97 -7.56
CA ASP A 37 17.15 16.63 -8.98
C ASP A 37 16.64 15.22 -9.28
N ILE A 38 17.00 14.24 -8.45
CA ILE A 38 16.52 12.86 -8.57
C ILE A 38 14.99 12.81 -8.43
N LEU A 39 14.42 13.41 -7.39
CA LEU A 39 12.98 13.35 -7.13
C LEU A 39 12.17 14.07 -8.22
N HIS A 40 12.66 15.21 -8.72
CA HIS A 40 12.04 15.93 -9.83
C HIS A 40 12.15 15.15 -11.15
N GLN A 41 13.26 14.46 -11.41
CA GLN A 41 13.40 13.55 -12.55
C GLN A 41 12.28 12.47 -12.53
N PHE A 42 11.92 11.98 -11.34
CA PHE A 42 10.89 10.96 -11.16
C PHE A 42 9.53 11.51 -10.71
N ARG A 43 9.26 12.82 -10.88
CA ARG A 43 8.04 13.50 -10.38
C ARG A 43 6.72 12.80 -10.70
N HIS A 44 6.63 12.14 -11.87
CA HIS A 44 5.42 11.43 -12.30
C HIS A 44 5.09 10.23 -11.40
N THR A 45 6.08 9.65 -10.73
CA THR A 45 5.91 8.59 -9.73
C THR A 45 5.22 9.13 -8.46
N PHE A 46 5.37 10.43 -8.19
CA PHE A 46 4.78 11.14 -7.05
C PHE A 46 3.47 11.84 -7.41
N ASP A 47 3.09 11.88 -8.69
CA ASP A 47 1.81 12.41 -9.15
C ASP A 47 0.72 11.39 -8.84
N THR A 48 -0.21 11.82 -8.00
CA THR A 48 -1.30 10.95 -7.56
C THR A 48 -2.69 11.47 -7.92
N SER A 49 -2.74 12.42 -8.85
CA SER A 49 -3.96 12.99 -9.40
C SER A 49 -4.81 11.97 -10.16
N THR A 50 -4.15 11.01 -10.83
CA THR A 50 -4.80 9.96 -11.61
C THR A 50 -4.60 8.59 -10.96
N ALA A 51 -5.62 7.75 -11.05
CA ALA A 51 -5.48 6.34 -10.68
C ALA A 51 -4.60 5.66 -11.73
N THR A 52 -3.56 4.98 -11.28
CA THR A 52 -2.60 4.28 -12.13
C THR A 52 -2.72 2.78 -11.94
N GLN A 53 -2.75 2.06 -13.06
CA GLN A 53 -2.56 0.62 -13.08
C GLN A 53 -1.09 0.36 -13.43
N ALA A 54 -0.41 -0.35 -12.54
CA ALA A 54 0.97 -0.73 -12.76
C ALA A 54 1.07 -1.68 -13.95
N HIS A 55 2.08 -1.48 -14.78
CA HIS A 55 2.41 -2.38 -15.86
C HIS A 55 3.30 -3.50 -15.30
N VAL A 56 2.68 -4.62 -14.95
CA VAL A 56 3.33 -5.78 -14.35
C VAL A 56 2.96 -7.05 -15.10
N THR A 57 3.88 -8.02 -15.12
CA THR A 57 3.65 -9.33 -15.77
C THR A 57 2.77 -10.26 -14.95
N ILE A 58 2.64 -10.01 -13.64
CA ILE A 58 1.88 -10.84 -12.72
C ILE A 58 0.57 -10.14 -12.40
N HIS A 59 -0.52 -10.75 -12.87
CA HIS A 59 -1.87 -10.37 -12.50
C HIS A 59 -2.33 -11.22 -11.33
N HIS A 60 -3.16 -10.64 -10.46
CA HIS A 60 -3.80 -11.41 -9.40
C HIS A 60 -4.76 -12.43 -9.99
N THR A 61 -4.69 -13.66 -9.48
CA THR A 61 -5.59 -14.75 -9.85
C THR A 61 -6.32 -15.29 -8.64
N ILE A 62 -7.52 -15.80 -8.85
CA ILE A 62 -8.42 -16.31 -7.81
C ILE A 62 -8.81 -17.75 -8.16
N PRO A 63 -7.91 -18.72 -7.92
CA PRO A 63 -8.17 -20.12 -8.23
C PRO A 63 -9.23 -20.70 -7.28
N THR A 64 -10.44 -20.89 -7.79
CA THR A 64 -11.59 -21.43 -7.04
C THR A 64 -11.87 -22.90 -7.32
N ALA A 65 -11.04 -23.56 -8.15
CA ALA A 65 -11.30 -24.90 -8.70
C ALA A 65 -12.74 -24.99 -9.26
N ASP A 66 -13.47 -26.07 -8.97
CA ASP A 66 -14.85 -26.30 -9.44
C ASP A 66 -15.91 -25.69 -8.51
N ALA A 67 -15.54 -24.74 -7.64
CA ALA A 67 -16.49 -24.12 -6.72
C ALA A 67 -17.56 -23.31 -7.48
N ARG A 68 -18.82 -23.50 -7.08
CA ARG A 68 -19.94 -22.74 -7.63
C ARG A 68 -19.91 -21.29 -7.13
N PRO A 69 -20.38 -20.32 -7.94
CA PRO A 69 -20.49 -18.93 -7.52
C PRO A 69 -21.32 -18.74 -6.26
N THR A 70 -20.85 -17.87 -5.37
CA THR A 70 -21.61 -17.46 -4.18
C THR A 70 -22.22 -16.08 -4.39
N SER A 71 -23.53 -15.96 -4.22
CA SER A 71 -24.25 -14.70 -4.28
C SER A 71 -24.89 -14.37 -2.94
N VAL A 72 -24.61 -13.18 -2.40
CA VAL A 72 -25.16 -12.68 -1.14
C VAL A 72 -25.91 -11.40 -1.42
N ARG A 73 -27.11 -11.24 -0.84
CA ARG A 73 -27.86 -10.00 -0.94
C ARG A 73 -27.11 -8.84 -0.24
N PRO A 74 -27.26 -7.60 -0.73
CA PRO A 74 -26.69 -6.44 -0.06
C PRO A 74 -27.29 -6.29 1.35
N PHE A 75 -26.43 -6.06 2.35
CA PHE A 75 -26.91 -5.77 3.70
C PHE A 75 -27.61 -4.41 3.76
N TYR A 76 -28.60 -4.29 4.63
CA TYR A 76 -29.30 -3.02 4.90
C TYR A 76 -28.31 -1.88 5.18
N LYS A 77 -28.64 -0.68 4.69
CA LYS A 77 -27.90 0.57 4.90
C LYS A 77 -28.90 1.67 5.22
N THR A 78 -28.56 2.50 6.21
CA THR A 78 -29.31 3.74 6.48
C THR A 78 -29.16 4.73 5.31
N PRO A 79 -30.04 5.74 5.17
CA PRO A 79 -29.92 6.74 4.10
C PRO A 79 -28.52 7.41 4.05
N GLN A 80 -27.96 7.77 5.20
CA GLN A 80 -26.61 8.34 5.29
C GLN A 80 -25.54 7.36 4.80
N GLN A 81 -25.65 6.09 5.18
CA GLN A 81 -24.72 5.05 4.73
C GLN A 81 -24.82 4.80 3.22
N ARG A 82 -26.02 4.91 2.64
CA ARG A 82 -26.22 4.81 1.20
C ARG A 82 -25.52 5.92 0.44
N GLU A 83 -25.63 7.16 0.91
CA GLU A 83 -24.96 8.29 0.28
C GLU A 83 -23.44 8.12 0.28
N VAL A 84 -22.88 7.66 1.41
CA VAL A 84 -21.45 7.36 1.51
C VAL A 84 -21.05 6.21 0.58
N LEU A 85 -21.87 5.15 0.52
CA LEU A 85 -21.63 4.01 -0.37
C LEU A 85 -21.63 4.45 -1.84
N HIS A 86 -22.62 5.24 -2.24
CA HIS A 86 -22.76 5.74 -3.60
C HIS A 86 -21.58 6.60 -4.02
N LYS A 87 -21.19 7.58 -3.19
CA LYS A 87 -20.01 8.44 -3.43
C LYS A 87 -18.72 7.63 -3.60
N GLU A 88 -18.52 6.59 -2.78
CA GLU A 88 -17.34 5.73 -2.91
C GLU A 88 -17.37 4.90 -4.19
N VAL A 89 -18.53 4.34 -4.56
CA VAL A 89 -18.69 3.59 -5.82
C VAL A 89 -18.43 4.48 -7.04
N GLU A 90 -18.99 5.69 -7.08
CA GLU A 90 -18.75 6.65 -8.15
C GLU A 90 -17.27 6.99 -8.28
N LYS A 91 -16.59 7.23 -7.15
CA LYS A 91 -15.14 7.48 -7.12
C LYS A 91 -14.37 6.29 -7.69
N LEU A 92 -14.68 5.06 -7.25
CA LEU A 92 -14.00 3.85 -7.72
C LEU A 92 -14.25 3.59 -9.22
N LEU A 93 -15.44 3.91 -9.74
CA LEU A 93 -15.76 3.84 -11.17
C LEU A 93 -14.96 4.88 -11.95
N HIS A 94 -14.95 6.13 -11.48
CA HIS A 94 -14.19 7.21 -12.10
C HIS A 94 -12.68 6.91 -12.16
N ASP A 95 -12.14 6.33 -11.08
CA ASP A 95 -10.74 5.93 -10.98
C ASP A 95 -10.44 4.59 -11.70
N ASN A 96 -11.41 4.00 -12.41
CA ASN A 96 -11.30 2.70 -13.11
C ASN A 96 -10.84 1.53 -12.21
N VAL A 97 -11.03 1.66 -10.90
CA VAL A 97 -10.73 0.60 -9.91
C VAL A 97 -11.76 -0.52 -10.02
N ILE A 98 -13.01 -0.16 -10.35
CA ILE A 98 -14.13 -1.09 -10.55
C ILE A 98 -14.82 -0.81 -11.88
N ARG A 99 -15.62 -1.77 -12.34
CA ARG A 99 -16.54 -1.64 -13.48
C ARG A 99 -17.89 -2.28 -13.15
N GLY A 100 -18.92 -1.98 -13.94
CA GLY A 100 -20.20 -2.68 -13.86
C GLY A 100 -20.03 -4.17 -14.14
N SER A 101 -20.82 -5.01 -13.49
CA SER A 101 -20.70 -6.47 -13.57
C SER A 101 -22.05 -7.14 -13.83
N THR A 102 -22.00 -8.28 -14.52
CA THR A 102 -23.11 -9.24 -14.67
C THR A 102 -22.76 -10.59 -14.03
N SER A 103 -21.77 -10.60 -13.13
CA SER A 103 -21.21 -11.80 -12.52
C SER A 103 -22.24 -12.61 -11.74
N PRO A 104 -22.12 -13.95 -11.75
CA PRO A 104 -22.90 -14.81 -10.85
C PRO A 104 -22.41 -14.74 -9.40
N TRP A 105 -21.24 -14.14 -9.14
CA TRP A 105 -20.72 -13.88 -7.80
C TRP A 105 -21.26 -12.56 -7.26
N ALA A 106 -21.54 -12.49 -5.96
CA ALA A 106 -21.89 -11.24 -5.32
C ALA A 106 -21.48 -11.25 -3.84
N SER A 107 -20.46 -10.46 -3.51
CA SER A 107 -20.03 -10.21 -2.13
C SER A 107 -20.71 -8.94 -1.59
N PRO A 108 -21.24 -8.94 -0.35
CA PRO A 108 -21.91 -7.77 0.19
C PRO A 108 -20.92 -6.72 0.68
N VAL A 109 -21.31 -5.44 0.66
CA VAL A 109 -20.50 -4.34 1.21
C VAL A 109 -20.86 -4.05 2.67
N ILE A 110 -19.83 -3.90 3.49
CA ILE A 110 -19.86 -3.48 4.89
C ILE A 110 -19.25 -2.07 5.00
N LEU A 111 -19.93 -1.17 5.72
CA LEU A 111 -19.40 0.14 6.07
C LEU A 111 -19.02 0.14 7.55
N LYS A 112 -17.72 0.24 7.83
CA LYS A 112 -17.21 0.33 9.21
C LYS A 112 -16.90 1.78 9.53
N LYS A 113 -17.52 2.34 10.57
CA LYS A 113 -17.21 3.71 11.03
C LYS A 113 -15.80 3.76 11.61
N LYS A 114 -15.00 4.74 11.19
CA LYS A 114 -13.68 5.06 11.73
C LYS A 114 -13.81 5.97 12.95
N PRO A 115 -12.76 6.08 13.80
CA PRO A 115 -12.76 7.00 14.94
C PRO A 115 -13.00 8.47 14.56
N ASP A 116 -12.54 8.88 13.38
CA ASP A 116 -12.74 10.23 12.82
C ASP A 116 -14.17 10.51 12.32
N GLY A 117 -15.08 9.54 12.42
CA GLY A 117 -16.47 9.64 11.98
C GLY A 117 -16.73 9.27 10.53
N THR A 118 -15.69 9.11 9.70
CA THR A 118 -15.81 8.65 8.30
C THR A 118 -16.09 7.14 8.24
N TYR A 119 -16.48 6.62 7.07
CA TYR A 119 -16.67 5.17 6.87
C TYR A 119 -15.53 4.56 6.08
N ARG A 120 -15.24 3.29 6.38
CA ARG A 120 -14.39 2.42 5.56
C ARG A 120 -15.28 1.50 4.74
N PHE A 121 -15.15 1.59 3.43
CA PHE A 121 -15.76 0.68 2.47
C PHE A 121 -15.03 -0.67 2.49
N ILE A 122 -15.75 -1.75 2.80
CA ILE A 122 -15.19 -3.09 2.91
C ILE A 122 -16.08 -4.05 2.15
N VAL A 123 -15.52 -4.77 1.18
CA VAL A 123 -16.21 -5.89 0.54
C VAL A 123 -15.95 -7.16 1.34
N ASP A 124 -17.02 -7.86 1.69
CA ASP A 124 -16.92 -9.09 2.47
C ASP A 124 -16.64 -10.31 1.59
N PHE A 125 -15.36 -10.53 1.27
CA PHE A 125 -14.90 -11.66 0.47
C PHE A 125 -14.81 -12.98 1.25
N ARG A 126 -15.31 -13.10 2.48
CA ARG A 126 -15.13 -14.33 3.30
C ARG A 126 -15.61 -15.61 2.60
N ARG A 127 -16.75 -15.55 1.88
CA ARG A 127 -17.28 -16.70 1.14
C ARG A 127 -16.43 -17.08 -0.06
N LEU A 128 -15.97 -16.08 -0.83
CA LEU A 128 -15.03 -16.29 -1.92
C LEU A 128 -13.71 -16.88 -1.40
N ASN A 129 -13.16 -16.28 -0.35
CA ASN A 129 -11.91 -16.72 0.27
C ASN A 129 -11.96 -18.16 0.81
N ALA A 130 -13.12 -18.63 1.25
CA ALA A 130 -13.29 -20.00 1.74
C ALA A 130 -13.11 -21.05 0.63
N VAL A 131 -13.36 -20.68 -0.63
CA VAL A 131 -13.23 -21.56 -1.80
C VAL A 131 -11.98 -21.27 -2.63
N THR A 132 -11.26 -20.18 -2.35
CA THR A 132 -10.01 -19.84 -3.02
C THR A 132 -8.86 -20.71 -2.51
N LYS A 133 -8.14 -21.36 -3.42
CA LYS A 133 -6.92 -22.10 -3.09
C LYS A 133 -5.85 -21.14 -2.56
N LYS A 134 -5.34 -21.43 -1.37
CA LYS A 134 -4.31 -20.63 -0.70
C LYS A 134 -2.99 -20.72 -1.46
N ASP A 135 -2.35 -19.57 -1.65
CA ASP A 135 -0.99 -19.45 -2.17
C ASP A 135 0.02 -19.65 -1.02
N ALA A 136 1.19 -20.21 -1.34
CA ALA A 136 2.27 -20.50 -0.40
C ALA A 136 3.52 -19.64 -0.64
N TYR A 137 3.39 -18.55 -1.39
CA TYR A 137 4.50 -17.64 -1.65
C TYR A 137 5.14 -17.12 -0.34
N PRO A 138 6.46 -17.18 -0.19
CA PRO A 138 7.12 -16.76 1.04
C PRO A 138 7.03 -15.24 1.20
N GLN A 139 6.55 -14.81 2.37
CA GLN A 139 6.73 -13.44 2.85
C GLN A 139 7.94 -13.40 3.77
N PRO A 140 8.82 -12.39 3.62
CA PRO A 140 9.93 -12.24 4.55
C PRO A 140 9.38 -11.98 5.95
N THR A 141 10.02 -12.58 6.93
CA THR A 141 9.69 -12.35 8.33
C THR A 141 10.08 -10.93 8.73
N THR A 142 9.39 -10.39 9.75
CA THR A 142 9.74 -9.09 10.31
C THR A 142 11.19 -9.05 10.77
N GLU A 143 11.67 -10.12 11.42
CA GLU A 143 13.05 -10.22 11.91
C GLU A 143 14.08 -10.16 10.77
N GLU A 144 13.88 -10.91 9.69
CA GLU A 144 14.76 -10.86 8.51
C GLU A 144 14.85 -9.45 7.92
N LEU A 145 13.70 -8.76 7.81
CA LEU A 145 13.66 -7.40 7.28
C LEU A 145 14.38 -6.41 8.19
N LEU A 146 14.09 -6.45 9.50
CA LEU A 146 14.70 -5.54 10.47
C LEU A 146 16.21 -5.74 10.56
N ASN A 147 16.67 -7.00 10.65
CA ASN A 147 18.09 -7.32 10.69
C ASN A 147 18.81 -6.89 9.41
N ARG A 148 18.12 -6.94 8.26
CA ARG A 148 18.73 -6.49 7.01
C ARG A 148 18.91 -4.98 6.96
N LEU A 149 17.97 -4.23 7.53
CA LEU A 149 17.93 -2.77 7.46
C LEU A 149 18.80 -2.09 8.52
N ALA A 150 19.01 -2.76 9.66
CA ALA A 150 19.80 -2.25 10.77
C ALA A 150 21.28 -2.05 10.40
N GLY A 151 21.91 -1.03 11.01
CA GLY A 151 23.34 -0.78 10.84
C GLY A 151 23.70 0.09 9.63
N HIS A 152 22.76 0.33 8.72
CA HIS A 152 22.99 1.21 7.57
C HIS A 152 22.82 2.68 7.92
N ARG A 153 23.69 3.52 7.35
CA ARG A 153 23.70 4.96 7.63
C ARG A 153 22.53 5.70 6.99
N PHE A 154 22.18 5.37 5.75
CA PHE A 154 21.14 6.08 5.01
C PHE A 154 20.00 5.14 4.67
N LEU A 155 18.79 5.56 5.04
CA LEU A 155 17.55 4.84 4.84
C LEU A 155 16.57 5.73 4.07
N THR A 156 15.91 5.15 3.08
CA THR A 156 14.78 5.76 2.36
C THR A 156 13.61 4.79 2.41
N LYS A 157 12.42 5.28 2.77
CA LYS A 157 11.18 4.53 2.76
C LYS A 157 10.24 5.13 1.73
N LEU A 158 9.84 4.35 0.73
CA LEU A 158 8.82 4.72 -0.24
C LEU A 158 7.54 3.95 0.09
N ASP A 159 6.42 4.65 0.23
CA ASP A 159 5.09 4.06 0.44
C ASP A 159 4.33 4.09 -0.89
N LEU A 160 3.85 2.94 -1.37
CA LEU A 160 3.04 2.89 -2.59
C LEU A 160 1.62 3.40 -2.32
N LYS A 161 1.16 4.35 -3.15
CA LYS A 161 -0.19 4.91 -3.00
C LYS A 161 -1.24 3.84 -3.27
N SER A 162 -2.13 3.59 -2.30
CA SER A 162 -3.22 2.62 -2.46
C SER A 162 -2.74 1.31 -3.09
N GLY A 163 -1.55 0.82 -2.69
CA GLY A 163 -0.76 -0.12 -3.50
C GLY A 163 -1.55 -1.25 -4.14
N TYR A 164 -2.47 -1.88 -3.39
CA TYR A 164 -3.37 -2.91 -3.93
C TYR A 164 -4.07 -2.49 -5.24
N PHE A 165 -4.63 -1.29 -5.33
CA PHE A 165 -5.32 -0.80 -6.53
C PHE A 165 -4.41 -0.55 -7.74
N GLN A 166 -3.10 -0.73 -7.62
CA GLN A 166 -2.18 -0.64 -8.75
C GLN A 166 -1.95 -1.99 -9.43
N ILE A 167 -2.19 -3.12 -8.75
CA ILE A 167 -1.96 -4.46 -9.32
C ILE A 167 -3.21 -4.93 -10.07
N PRO A 168 -3.12 -5.28 -11.37
CA PRO A 168 -4.28 -5.75 -12.12
C PRO A 168 -4.75 -7.14 -11.65
N ILE A 169 -6.06 -7.36 -11.73
CA ILE A 169 -6.65 -8.71 -11.63
C ILE A 169 -6.74 -9.30 -13.03
N SER A 170 -6.47 -10.60 -13.15
CA SER A 170 -6.67 -11.35 -14.40
C SER A 170 -8.11 -11.20 -14.89
N GLU A 171 -8.33 -10.92 -16.18
CA GLU A 171 -9.68 -10.66 -16.71
C GLU A 171 -10.69 -11.77 -16.37
N VAL A 172 -10.27 -13.04 -16.42
CA VAL A 172 -11.13 -14.20 -16.11
C VAL A 172 -11.50 -14.31 -14.63
N ASP A 173 -10.77 -13.64 -13.74
CA ASP A 173 -10.99 -13.67 -12.31
C ASP A 173 -11.68 -12.41 -11.78
N LYS A 174 -11.85 -11.38 -12.60
CA LYS A 174 -12.53 -10.13 -12.19
C LYS A 174 -13.95 -10.40 -11.73
N GLU A 175 -14.71 -11.25 -12.44
CA GLU A 175 -16.09 -11.59 -12.08
C GLU A 175 -16.21 -12.13 -10.64
N LYS A 176 -15.20 -12.86 -10.14
CA LYS A 176 -15.22 -13.44 -8.80
C LYS A 176 -15.16 -12.39 -7.71
N THR A 177 -14.60 -11.22 -8.02
CA THR A 177 -14.53 -10.07 -7.11
C THR A 177 -15.81 -9.24 -7.08
N ALA A 178 -16.85 -9.65 -7.81
CA ALA A 178 -18.08 -8.90 -7.87
C ALA A 178 -18.69 -8.67 -6.49
N PHE A 179 -19.11 -7.44 -6.25
CA PHE A 179 -19.76 -6.99 -5.04
C PHE A 179 -21.06 -6.27 -5.37
N VAL A 180 -22.02 -6.39 -4.45
CA VAL A 180 -23.38 -5.88 -4.63
C VAL A 180 -23.68 -4.75 -3.66
N THR A 181 -24.30 -3.70 -4.19
CA THR A 181 -24.89 -2.60 -3.44
C THR A 181 -26.41 -2.61 -3.63
N GLN A 182 -27.12 -1.66 -3.01
CA GLN A 182 -28.55 -1.49 -3.27
C GLN A 182 -28.84 -0.95 -4.67
N ASP A 183 -27.83 -0.37 -5.34
CA ASP A 183 -27.98 0.37 -6.58
C ASP A 183 -27.34 -0.36 -7.79
N GLY A 184 -26.56 -1.41 -7.56
CA GLY A 184 -25.95 -2.16 -8.66
C GLY A 184 -24.99 -3.29 -8.24
N LEU A 185 -24.43 -3.94 -9.26
CA LEU A 185 -23.40 -4.96 -9.16
C LEU A 185 -22.14 -4.47 -9.88
N TYR A 186 -21.00 -4.59 -9.22
CA TYR A 186 -19.71 -4.10 -9.71
C TYR A 186 -18.61 -5.11 -9.43
N GLU A 187 -17.54 -5.10 -10.21
CA GLU A 187 -16.37 -5.96 -10.02
C GLU A 187 -15.07 -5.16 -10.13
N PHE A 188 -14.00 -5.66 -9.52
CA PHE A 188 -12.72 -4.96 -9.49
C PHE A 188 -11.88 -5.22 -10.74
N ASN A 189 -11.27 -4.17 -11.27
CA ASN A 189 -10.24 -4.26 -12.31
C ASN A 189 -8.86 -4.56 -11.72
N VAL A 190 -8.64 -4.15 -10.47
CA VAL A 190 -7.37 -4.15 -9.76
C VAL A 190 -7.53 -4.78 -8.39
N LEU A 191 -6.42 -5.20 -7.79
CA LEU A 191 -6.43 -6.01 -6.58
C LEU A 191 -7.16 -5.30 -5.44
N ALA A 192 -8.16 -5.99 -4.88
CA ALA A 192 -8.96 -5.46 -3.78
C ALA A 192 -8.44 -5.93 -2.42
N GLN A 193 -8.61 -5.08 -1.40
CA GLN A 193 -8.37 -5.49 -0.02
C GLN A 193 -9.36 -6.58 0.40
N GLY A 194 -8.91 -7.52 1.22
CA GLY A 194 -9.74 -8.59 1.78
C GLY A 194 -9.74 -9.89 0.97
N LEU A 195 -9.15 -9.93 -0.22
CA LEU A 195 -8.94 -11.17 -0.98
C LEU A 195 -7.84 -12.04 -0.35
N MET A 196 -8.06 -13.36 -0.28
CA MET A 196 -7.18 -14.32 0.41
C MET A 196 -5.70 -14.21 0.03
N ASN A 197 -5.38 -14.19 -1.26
CA ASN A 197 -4.00 -14.21 -1.76
C ASN A 197 -3.48 -12.82 -2.16
N ALA A 198 -4.21 -11.74 -1.87
CA ALA A 198 -3.81 -10.40 -2.28
C ALA A 198 -2.44 -9.98 -1.71
N PRO A 199 -2.14 -10.14 -0.40
CA PRO A 199 -0.83 -9.78 0.14
C PRO A 199 0.33 -10.58 -0.50
N LEU A 200 0.07 -11.84 -0.89
CA LEU A 200 1.06 -12.73 -1.48
C LEU A 200 1.36 -12.37 -2.92
N THR A 201 0.32 -12.06 -3.70
CA THR A 201 0.48 -11.51 -5.06
C THR A 201 1.25 -10.20 -5.01
N PHE A 202 0.90 -9.31 -4.07
CA PHE A 202 1.58 -8.04 -3.88
C PHE A 202 3.07 -8.23 -3.63
N GLN A 203 3.42 -9.07 -2.65
CA GLN A 203 4.80 -9.36 -2.32
C GLN A 203 5.56 -9.97 -3.50
N ARG A 204 4.91 -10.83 -4.30
CA ARG A 204 5.52 -11.43 -5.49
C ARG A 204 5.85 -10.38 -6.55
N VAL A 205 4.91 -9.48 -6.82
CA VAL A 205 5.12 -8.37 -7.76
C VAL A 205 6.28 -7.48 -7.29
N MET A 206 6.27 -7.07 -6.02
CA MET A 206 7.34 -6.24 -5.46
C MET A 206 8.70 -6.93 -5.54
N ASN A 207 8.81 -8.18 -5.10
CA ASN A 207 10.05 -8.94 -5.12
C ASN A 207 10.65 -9.07 -6.52
N ASN A 208 9.80 -9.26 -7.54
CA ASN A 208 10.25 -9.32 -8.93
C ASN A 208 10.67 -7.95 -9.45
N LEU A 209 9.97 -6.90 -9.04
CA LEU A 209 10.27 -5.54 -9.44
C LEU A 209 11.64 -5.09 -8.93
N ILE A 210 11.96 -5.36 -7.67
CA ILE A 210 13.24 -4.98 -7.05
C ILE A 210 14.33 -6.06 -7.16
N ALA A 211 14.13 -7.08 -7.99
CA ALA A 211 14.96 -8.30 -7.97
C ALA A 211 16.48 -8.03 -8.04
N THR A 212 16.91 -7.06 -8.85
CA THR A 212 18.32 -6.68 -9.03
C THR A 212 18.98 -6.19 -7.72
N GLY A 213 18.23 -5.47 -6.89
CA GLY A 213 18.73 -4.87 -5.65
C GLY A 213 18.28 -5.56 -4.36
N ARG A 214 17.38 -6.54 -4.50
CA ARG A 214 16.71 -7.20 -3.38
C ARG A 214 17.75 -7.80 -2.44
N TRP A 215 17.63 -7.49 -1.15
CA TRP A 215 18.56 -7.89 -0.09
C TRP A 215 19.98 -7.32 -0.20
N ASN A 216 20.30 -6.51 -1.21
CA ASN A 216 21.61 -5.86 -1.32
C ASN A 216 21.54 -4.39 -0.91
N TYR A 217 20.52 -3.68 -1.40
CA TYR A 217 20.29 -2.27 -1.08
C TYR A 217 18.80 -1.91 -1.00
N VAL A 218 17.90 -2.84 -1.27
CA VAL A 218 16.46 -2.63 -1.19
C VAL A 218 15.74 -3.88 -0.68
N VAL A 219 14.72 -3.68 0.14
CA VAL A 219 13.73 -4.69 0.54
C VAL A 219 12.33 -4.12 0.37
N ALA A 220 11.35 -4.99 0.17
CA ALA A 220 9.95 -4.59 0.10
C ALA A 220 9.13 -5.45 1.05
N TYR A 221 8.15 -4.82 1.70
CA TYR A 221 7.15 -5.50 2.51
C TYR A 221 5.79 -4.89 2.23
N LEU A 222 4.98 -5.62 1.47
CA LEU A 222 3.72 -5.09 0.93
C LEU A 222 3.98 -3.71 0.28
N ASN A 223 3.25 -2.67 0.70
CA ASN A 223 3.32 -1.33 0.10
C ASN A 223 4.60 -0.54 0.45
N ASP A 224 5.38 -0.98 1.44
CA ASP A 224 6.60 -0.30 1.87
C ASP A 224 7.82 -0.83 1.11
N ILE A 225 8.56 0.06 0.46
CA ILE A 225 9.86 -0.22 -0.17
C ILE A 225 10.93 0.53 0.62
N LEU A 226 11.90 -0.20 1.17
CA LEU A 226 12.98 0.36 1.98
C LEU A 226 14.30 0.19 1.25
N ILE A 227 14.98 1.31 1.05
CA ILE A 227 16.28 1.42 0.41
C ILE A 227 17.30 1.77 1.48
N PHE A 228 18.46 1.14 1.46
CA PHE A 228 19.49 1.31 2.48
C PHE A 228 20.89 1.32 1.87
N SER A 229 21.78 2.15 2.43
CA SER A 229 23.18 2.29 1.99
C SER A 229 24.09 2.78 3.11
N ASP A 230 25.39 2.54 3.00
CA ASP A 230 26.39 3.01 3.98
C ASP A 230 26.96 4.39 3.63
N SER A 231 26.95 4.76 2.33
CA SER A 231 27.38 6.07 1.86
C SER A 231 26.28 6.82 1.13
N ILE A 232 26.30 8.15 1.22
CA ILE A 232 25.31 9.02 0.56
C ILE A 232 25.37 8.91 -0.97
N LYS A 233 26.59 8.70 -1.50
CA LYS A 233 26.84 8.50 -2.94
C LYS A 233 26.15 7.23 -3.46
N GLU A 234 26.30 6.11 -2.74
CA GLU A 234 25.58 4.88 -3.08
C GLU A 234 24.08 5.04 -2.88
N HIS A 235 23.65 5.75 -1.83
CA HIS A 235 22.23 5.98 -1.56
C HIS A 235 21.53 6.71 -2.70
N LYS A 236 22.13 7.78 -3.24
CA LYS A 236 21.62 8.47 -4.42
C LYS A 236 21.48 7.52 -5.61
N LYS A 237 22.48 6.67 -5.86
CA LYS A 237 22.43 5.66 -6.93
C LYS A 237 21.27 4.67 -6.72
N HIS A 238 21.13 4.10 -5.52
CA HIS A 238 20.10 3.12 -5.20
C HIS A 238 18.68 3.72 -5.29
N VAL A 239 18.48 4.93 -4.78
CA VAL A 239 17.21 5.66 -4.88
C VAL A 239 16.83 5.90 -6.34
N THR A 240 17.78 6.38 -7.16
CA THR A 240 17.57 6.57 -8.60
C THR A 240 17.20 5.27 -9.31
N GLU A 241 17.88 4.17 -9.01
CA GLU A 241 17.60 2.87 -9.62
C GLU A 241 16.20 2.37 -9.27
N VAL A 242 15.81 2.43 -7.99
CA VAL A 242 14.49 2.00 -7.53
C VAL A 242 13.38 2.89 -8.10
N LEU A 243 13.54 4.21 -8.10
CA LEU A 243 12.55 5.12 -8.70
C LEU A 243 12.42 4.90 -10.22
N SER A 244 13.53 4.62 -10.91
CA SER A 244 13.50 4.27 -12.34
C SER A 244 12.70 2.99 -12.59
N ILE A 245 12.89 1.97 -11.76
CA ILE A 245 12.13 0.72 -11.84
C ILE A 245 10.63 0.98 -11.61
N LEU A 246 10.27 1.74 -10.57
CA LEU A 246 8.87 2.08 -10.26
C LEU A 246 8.22 2.85 -11.41
N GLN A 247 8.91 3.86 -11.95
CA GLN A 247 8.41 4.68 -13.06
C GLN A 247 8.17 3.83 -14.32
N LYS A 248 9.11 2.93 -14.66
CA LYS A 248 8.96 2.02 -15.82
C LYS A 248 7.75 1.09 -15.67
N ALA A 249 7.52 0.59 -14.46
CA ALA A 249 6.37 -0.23 -14.12
C ALA A 249 5.10 0.59 -13.82
N ARG A 250 5.13 1.92 -13.96
CA ARG A 250 4.02 2.85 -13.70
C ARG A 250 3.44 2.75 -12.28
N PHE A 251 4.26 2.41 -11.31
CA PHE A 251 3.86 2.52 -9.91
C PHE A 251 3.86 3.98 -9.45
N THR A 252 2.92 4.31 -8.58
CA THR A 252 2.85 5.61 -7.89
C THR A 252 3.09 5.45 -6.40
N VAL A 253 3.79 6.41 -5.81
CA VAL A 253 4.08 6.48 -4.38
C VAL A 253 3.22 7.55 -3.71
N SER A 254 2.95 7.38 -2.41
CA SER A 254 2.29 8.38 -1.58
C SER A 254 3.33 9.42 -1.14
N PRO A 255 3.38 10.61 -1.75
CA PRO A 255 4.48 11.54 -1.54
C PRO A 255 4.55 12.03 -0.08
N PHE A 256 3.42 12.12 0.62
CA PHE A 256 3.35 12.52 2.02
C PHE A 256 3.77 11.45 3.04
N LYS A 257 3.94 10.19 2.60
CA LYS A 257 4.35 9.07 3.47
C LYS A 257 5.77 8.58 3.16
N CYS A 258 6.36 9.07 2.07
CA CYS A 258 7.75 8.81 1.75
C CYS A 258 8.69 9.50 2.75
N ILE A 259 9.84 8.89 2.99
CA ILE A 259 10.92 9.40 3.83
C ILE A 259 12.22 9.21 3.05
N ILE A 260 13.00 10.27 2.87
CA ILE A 260 14.19 10.25 1.99
C ILE A 260 15.46 10.48 2.80
N ALA A 261 16.46 9.61 2.62
CA ALA A 261 17.83 9.76 3.10
C ALA A 261 17.95 10.17 4.59
N VAL A 262 17.34 9.39 5.48
CA VAL A 262 17.41 9.58 6.93
C VAL A 262 18.32 8.55 7.60
N GLU A 263 18.86 8.87 8.78
CA GLU A 263 19.65 7.92 9.60
C GLU A 263 18.77 7.09 10.56
N LYS A 264 17.47 7.42 10.63
CA LYS A 264 16.48 6.76 11.49
C LYS A 264 15.12 6.69 10.80
N VAL A 265 14.52 5.50 10.72
CA VAL A 265 13.19 5.29 10.11
C VAL A 265 12.32 4.38 10.97
N GLU A 266 11.03 4.68 11.05
CA GLU A 266 10.06 3.77 11.65
C GLU A 266 9.53 2.77 10.62
N PHE A 267 9.64 1.48 10.95
CA PHE A 267 9.18 0.39 10.11
C PHE A 267 8.72 -0.80 10.95
N LEU A 268 7.53 -1.34 10.65
CA LEU A 268 6.91 -2.47 11.38
C LEU A 268 6.89 -2.29 12.91
N SER A 269 6.60 -1.07 13.37
CA SER A 269 6.59 -0.69 14.80
C SER A 269 7.95 -0.82 15.50
N HIS A 270 9.03 -0.72 14.73
CA HIS A 270 10.39 -0.61 15.22
C HIS A 270 11.03 0.64 14.63
N ILE A 271 11.96 1.20 15.37
CA ILE A 271 12.84 2.25 14.92
C ILE A 271 14.13 1.60 14.48
N ILE A 272 14.51 1.83 13.23
CA ILE A 272 15.74 1.31 12.66
C ILE A 272 16.73 2.47 12.60
N THR A 273 17.94 2.24 13.11
CA THR A 273 19.03 3.22 13.15
C THR A 273 20.35 2.57 12.74
N VAL A 274 21.38 3.40 12.61
CA VAL A 274 22.78 2.97 12.46
C VAL A 274 23.25 2.13 13.66
N ALA A 275 22.72 2.38 14.87
CA ALA A 275 23.11 1.65 16.07
C ALA A 275 22.42 0.29 16.20
N GLY A 276 21.31 0.07 15.48
CA GLY A 276 20.55 -1.18 15.53
C GLY A 276 19.05 -0.98 15.45
N ILE A 277 18.32 -1.84 16.16
CA ILE A 277 16.85 -1.88 16.16
C ILE A 277 16.36 -1.49 17.56
N GLU A 278 15.48 -0.48 17.62
CA GLU A 278 14.83 -0.01 18.83
C GLU A 278 13.31 -0.26 18.73
N PRO A 279 12.61 -0.61 19.82
CA PRO A 279 11.14 -0.63 19.82
C PRO A 279 10.56 0.79 19.66
N SER A 280 9.42 0.92 18.98
CA SER A 280 8.79 2.24 18.84
C SER A 280 8.27 2.77 20.20
N PRO A 281 8.39 4.09 20.47
CA PRO A 281 7.91 4.71 21.70
C PRO A 281 6.43 4.41 21.99
N ASP A 282 5.60 4.36 20.96
CA ASP A 282 4.17 4.04 21.08
C ASP A 282 3.94 2.62 21.60
N LYS A 283 4.74 1.64 21.19
CA LYS A 283 4.67 0.27 21.74
C LYS A 283 5.13 0.23 23.19
N ILE A 284 6.20 0.95 23.52
CA ILE A 284 6.69 1.04 24.89
C ILE A 284 5.60 1.66 25.78
N GLN A 285 5.04 2.79 25.34
CA GLN A 285 3.98 3.48 26.07
C GLN A 285 2.74 2.61 26.23
N ALA A 286 2.31 1.93 25.16
CA ALA A 286 1.17 1.02 25.23
C ALA A 286 1.35 -0.11 26.26
N ILE A 287 2.59 -0.60 26.46
CA ILE A 287 2.91 -1.60 27.51
C ILE A 287 2.92 -0.96 28.90
N LEU A 288 3.52 0.22 29.05
CA LEU A 288 3.56 0.96 30.32
C LEU A 288 2.14 1.35 30.80
N ASP A 289 1.24 1.60 29.86
CA ASP A 289 -0.16 1.96 30.13
C ASP A 289 -1.05 0.74 30.41
N ILE A 290 -0.52 -0.49 30.31
CA ILE A 290 -1.30 -1.70 30.64
C ILE A 290 -1.61 -1.69 32.14
N PRO A 291 -2.88 -1.61 32.54
CA PRO A 291 -3.24 -1.72 33.95
C PRO A 291 -2.90 -3.13 34.45
N SER A 292 -2.41 -3.24 35.69
CA SER A 292 -2.07 -4.54 36.28
C SER A 292 -3.27 -5.50 36.16
N PRO A 293 -3.05 -6.75 35.71
CA PRO A 293 -4.12 -7.73 35.57
C PRO A 293 -4.87 -7.89 36.89
N LYS A 294 -6.20 -7.75 36.84
CA LYS A 294 -7.07 -7.88 38.02
C LYS A 294 -7.64 -9.30 38.19
N THR A 295 -7.44 -10.18 37.23
CA THR A 295 -8.02 -11.52 37.19
C THR A 295 -7.04 -12.51 36.57
N LEU A 296 -6.91 -13.68 37.20
CA LEU A 296 -6.29 -14.86 36.60
C LEU A 296 -7.31 -15.49 35.65
N THR A 297 -7.00 -15.52 34.35
CA THR A 297 -7.68 -16.36 33.35
C THR A 297 -6.68 -17.34 32.79
#